data_AF-A0AAV6Z1D2-F1
#
_entry.id   AF-A0AAV6Z1D2-F1
#
_cell.length_a   1.000
_cell.length_b   1.000
_cell.length_c   1.000
_cell.angle_alpha   90.00
_cell.angle_beta   90.00
_cell.angle_gamma   90.00
#
_symmetry.space_group_name_H-M   'P 1'
#
loop_
_entity.id
_entity.type
_entity.pdbx_description
1 polymer ?
#
loop_
_entity_poly.entity_id
_entity_poly.type
_entity_poly.pdbx_seq_one_letter_code
_entity_poly.pdbx_strand_id
1 'polypeptide(L)'
;MEVRWNKRMTSTAGVTRLLGDSGDPCAIIEISEKICDSAARLRDTLIHEMCHAACWVIDGDGNAGHGWRWLFFCQTAAQAHPDLPPISRYHDYEIHYPFMYECTGCQSRVGRWKASLDTQRFVCSRCKGDIILLDST
;
A
#
# COMPACT_ATOMS: atom_id res chain seq x y z
N MET A 1 15.49 -13.38 2.00
CA MET A 1 14.38 -12.43 1.80
C MET A 1 13.17 -13.20 1.31
N GLU A 2 12.04 -13.10 2.00
CA GLU A 2 10.77 -13.75 1.63
C GLU A 2 9.81 -12.70 1.04
N VAL A 3 9.03 -13.07 0.01
CA VAL A 3 7.96 -12.25 -0.54
C VAL A 3 6.65 -13.05 -0.47
N ARG A 4 5.59 -12.46 0.08
CA ARG A 4 4.31 -13.16 0.25
C ARG A 4 3.08 -12.28 0.03
N TRP A 5 1.99 -12.93 -0.35
CA TRP A 5 0.68 -12.28 -0.47
C TRP A 5 0.01 -12.13 0.90
N ASN A 6 -0.64 -10.99 1.13
CA ASN A 6 -1.39 -10.69 2.34
C ASN A 6 -2.84 -10.29 2.01
N LYS A 7 -3.76 -11.24 2.17
CA LYS A 7 -5.22 -11.07 1.98
C LYS A 7 -5.88 -10.06 2.93
N ARG A 8 -5.22 -9.76 4.06
CA ARG A 8 -5.73 -8.86 5.10
C ARG A 8 -5.21 -7.43 4.95
N MET A 9 -4.24 -7.18 4.07
CA MET A 9 -3.68 -5.86 3.85
C MET A 9 -4.64 -5.00 3.00
N THR A 10 -5.11 -3.90 3.58
CA THR A 10 -6.24 -3.12 3.03
C THR A 10 -5.97 -1.63 2.89
N SER A 11 -4.81 -1.15 3.35
CA SER A 11 -4.47 0.29 3.41
C SER A 11 -3.23 0.67 2.60
N THR A 12 -2.41 -0.30 2.20
CA THR A 12 -1.22 -0.11 1.37
C THR A 12 -1.09 -1.28 0.40
N ALA A 13 -0.46 -1.03 -0.75
CA ALA A 13 -0.21 -2.03 -1.79
C ALA A 13 0.86 -3.05 -1.35
N GLY A 14 1.83 -2.62 -0.55
CA GLY A 14 2.87 -3.46 0.01
C GLY A 14 3.43 -2.89 1.31
N VAL A 15 4.18 -3.73 2.04
CA VAL A 15 5.01 -3.30 3.16
C VAL A 15 6.17 -4.25 3.35
N THR A 16 7.34 -3.71 3.64
CA THR A 16 8.49 -4.47 4.09
C THR A 16 8.47 -4.55 5.61
N ARG A 17 8.72 -5.74 6.17
CA ARG A 17 8.84 -5.98 7.61
C ARG A 17 10.20 -6.56 7.93
N LEU A 18 10.79 -6.03 9.00
CA LEU A 18 11.98 -6.58 9.61
C LEU A 18 11.63 -7.82 10.43
N LEU A 19 12.48 -8.85 10.33
CA LEU A 19 12.51 -9.97 11.23
C LEU A 19 13.86 -10.02 11.94
N GLY A 20 13.86 -9.84 13.26
CA GLY A 20 14.97 -10.20 14.14
C GLY A 20 15.38 -9.12 15.14
N ASP A 21 15.35 -9.47 16.43
CA ASP A 21 16.09 -8.80 17.51
C ASP A 21 17.36 -9.61 17.90
N SER A 22 17.69 -10.72 17.19
CA SER A 22 18.72 -11.68 17.63
C SER A 22 19.33 -12.53 16.49
N GLY A 23 19.73 -11.91 15.37
CA GLY A 23 20.37 -12.60 14.24
C GLY A 23 20.72 -11.70 13.05
N ASP A 24 21.12 -12.29 11.92
CA ASP A 24 21.36 -11.57 10.66
C ASP A 24 20.08 -10.84 10.20
N PRO A 25 20.19 -9.59 9.71
CA PRO A 25 19.03 -8.80 9.29
C PRO A 25 18.21 -9.54 8.22
N CYS A 26 16.97 -9.87 8.54
CA CYS A 26 16.04 -10.49 7.60
C CYS A 26 14.87 -9.55 7.31
N ALA A 27 14.45 -9.52 6.04
CA ALA A 27 13.27 -8.77 5.60
C ALA A 27 12.24 -9.69 4.93
N ILE A 28 10.96 -9.43 5.20
CA ILE A 28 9.81 -9.98 4.49
C ILE A 28 9.10 -8.84 3.77
N ILE A 29 8.81 -9.02 2.49
CA ILE A 29 7.91 -8.13 1.75
C ILE A 29 6.53 -8.77 1.71
N GLU A 30 5.53 -8.07 2.22
CA GLU A 30 4.13 -8.44 2.08
C GLU A 30 3.46 -7.58 1.01
N ILE A 31 2.75 -8.22 0.08
CA ILE A 31 2.01 -7.54 -0.99
C ILE A 31 0.50 -7.75 -0.77
N SER A 32 -0.28 -6.68 -0.87
CA SER A 32 -1.74 -6.75 -0.77
C SER A 32 -2.34 -7.42 -2.00
N GLU A 33 -3.05 -8.52 -1.78
CA GLU A 33 -3.83 -9.19 -2.83
C GLU A 33 -5.03 -8.34 -3.30
N LYS A 34 -5.48 -7.40 -2.47
CA LYS A 34 -6.65 -6.56 -2.74
C LYS A 34 -6.31 -5.28 -3.48
N ILE A 35 -5.13 -4.72 -3.22
CA ILE A 35 -4.70 -3.44 -3.79
C ILE A 35 -3.81 -3.68 -5.02
N CYS A 36 -2.93 -4.69 -5.02
CA CYS A 36 -2.13 -5.01 -6.21
C CYS A 36 -2.94 -5.84 -7.23
N ASP A 37 -3.76 -5.14 -8.01
CA ASP A 37 -4.72 -5.69 -8.97
C ASP A 37 -4.21 -5.75 -10.43
N SER A 38 -2.99 -5.29 -10.70
CA SER A 38 -2.40 -5.25 -12.03
C SER A 38 -0.90 -5.52 -12.00
N ALA A 39 -0.36 -5.98 -13.13
CA ALA A 39 1.07 -6.26 -13.27
C ALA A 39 1.93 -5.01 -13.05
N ALA A 40 1.47 -3.84 -13.55
CA ALA A 40 2.16 -2.57 -13.35
C ALA A 40 2.23 -2.20 -11.86
N ARG A 41 1.10 -2.29 -11.15
CA ARG A 41 1.03 -1.99 -9.71
C ARG A 41 1.88 -2.96 -8.90
N LEU A 42 1.83 -4.26 -9.21
CA LEU A 42 2.68 -5.26 -8.56
C LEU A 42 4.17 -4.95 -8.75
N ARG A 43 4.60 -4.65 -9.98
CA ARG A 43 5.99 -4.29 -10.28
C ARG A 43 6.42 -3.08 -9.46
N ASP A 44 5.66 -2.00 -9.53
CA ASP A 44 6.02 -0.72 -8.90
C ASP A 44 6.04 -0.85 -7.37
N THR A 45 5.09 -1.59 -6.79
CA THR A 45 5.08 -1.89 -5.35
C THR A 45 6.24 -2.79 -4.95
N LEU A 46 6.51 -3.87 -5.69
CA LEU A 46 7.56 -4.81 -5.32
C LEU A 46 8.94 -4.14 -5.33
N ILE A 47 9.27 -3.38 -6.37
CA ILE A 47 10.58 -2.72 -6.46
C ILE A 47 10.74 -1.63 -5.40
N HIS A 48 9.65 -0.93 -5.03
CA HIS A 48 9.63 0.03 -3.93
C HIS A 48 9.97 -0.64 -2.60
N GLU A 49 9.29 -1.75 -2.29
CA GLU A 49 9.53 -2.51 -1.06
C GLU A 49 10.91 -3.19 -1.06
N MET A 50 11.42 -3.62 -2.21
CA MET A 50 12.80 -4.13 -2.31
C MET A 50 13.84 -3.05 -1.97
N CYS A 51 13.58 -1.78 -2.31
CA CYS A 51 14.48 -0.68 -1.91
C CYS A 51 14.48 -0.48 -0.40
N HIS A 52 13.33 -0.61 0.28
CA HIS A 52 13.26 -0.60 1.75
C HIS A 52 14.00 -1.80 2.36
N ALA A 53 13.80 -2.99 1.79
CA ALA A 53 14.50 -4.20 2.24
C ALA A 53 16.02 -4.07 2.10
N ALA A 54 16.51 -3.44 1.02
CA ALA A 54 17.94 -3.22 0.79
C ALA A 54 18.55 -2.26 1.81
N CYS A 55 17.87 -1.15 2.14
CA CYS A 55 18.28 -0.24 3.24
C CYS A 55 18.55 -1.00 4.54
N TRP A 56 17.73 -2.01 4.82
CA TRP A 56 17.83 -2.81 6.02
C TRP A 56 18.89 -3.89 5.96
N VAL A 57 18.80 -4.75 4.95
CA VAL A 57 19.59 -5.98 4.89
C VAL A 57 21.04 -5.69 4.47
N ILE A 58 21.25 -4.69 3.62
CA ILE A 58 22.58 -4.36 3.08
C ILE A 58 23.23 -3.24 3.91
N ASP A 59 22.51 -2.14 4.14
CA ASP A 59 23.07 -0.94 4.76
C ASP A 59 22.89 -0.87 6.28
N GLY A 60 22.11 -1.79 6.86
CA GLY A 60 21.82 -1.82 8.30
C GLY A 60 21.06 -0.59 8.81
N ASP A 61 20.37 0.16 7.93
CA ASP A 61 19.62 1.36 8.35
C ASP A 61 18.25 0.98 8.91
N GLY A 62 18.12 0.88 10.24
CA GLY A 62 16.81 0.62 10.87
C GLY A 62 15.72 1.64 10.53
N ASN A 63 16.06 2.81 9.98
CA ASN A 63 15.11 3.84 9.59
C ASN A 63 14.72 3.75 8.09
N ALA A 64 13.69 2.96 7.81
CA ALA A 64 13.17 2.68 6.45
C ALA A 64 12.28 3.79 5.87
N GLY A 65 12.57 5.04 6.20
CA GLY A 65 11.93 6.16 5.51
C GLY A 65 12.43 6.27 4.06
N HIS A 66 11.80 7.13 3.27
CA HIS A 66 12.27 7.51 1.93
C HIS A 66 13.45 8.49 1.97
N GLY A 67 14.49 8.16 2.75
CA GLY A 67 15.71 8.94 2.92
C GLY A 67 16.73 8.73 1.80
N TRP A 68 17.95 9.25 2.00
CA TRP A 68 19.02 9.18 0.99
C TRP A 68 19.46 7.75 0.66
N ARG A 69 19.48 6.83 1.64
CA ARG A 69 19.79 5.40 1.41
C ARG A 69 18.73 4.73 0.54
N TRP A 70 17.45 5.00 0.81
CA TRP A 70 16.36 4.50 -0.03
C TRP A 70 16.48 5.02 -1.46
N LEU A 71 16.81 6.31 -1.62
CA LEU A 71 17.05 6.90 -2.94
C LEU A 71 18.26 6.25 -3.66
N PHE A 72 19.32 5.94 -2.93
CA PHE A 72 20.49 5.22 -3.47
C PHE A 72 20.09 3.85 -4.05
N PHE A 73 19.30 3.06 -3.32
CA PHE A 73 18.81 1.78 -3.82
C PHE A 73 17.81 1.94 -4.97
N CYS A 74 16.99 3.00 -4.96
CA CYS A 74 16.13 3.30 -6.11
C CYS A 74 16.94 3.59 -7.38
N GLN A 75 18.03 4.36 -7.27
CA GLN A 75 18.93 4.65 -8.39
C GLN A 75 19.65 3.38 -8.87
N THR A 76 20.09 2.54 -7.93
CA THR A 76 20.72 1.26 -8.23
C THR A 76 19.76 0.35 -9.00
N ALA A 77 18.51 0.24 -8.53
CA ALA A 77 17.48 -0.54 -9.18
C ALA A 77 17.13 0.02 -10.57
N ALA A 78 17.04 1.34 -10.73
CA ALA A 78 16.79 1.99 -12.01
C ALA A 78 17.94 1.77 -13.03
N GLN A 79 19.19 1.69 -12.56
CA GLN A 79 20.32 1.35 -13.43
C GLN A 79 20.29 -0.12 -13.87
N ALA A 80 19.91 -1.03 -12.97
CA ALA A 80 19.77 -2.45 -13.28
C ALA A 80 18.56 -2.75 -14.17
N HIS A 81 17.51 -1.94 -14.07
CA HIS A 81 16.24 -2.10 -14.76
C HIS A 81 15.81 -0.79 -15.46
N PRO A 82 16.53 -0.36 -16.51
CA PRO A 82 16.29 0.92 -17.19
C PRO A 82 14.97 0.95 -17.99
N ASP A 83 14.33 -0.21 -18.19
CA ASP A 83 13.04 -0.37 -18.84
C ASP A 83 11.85 -0.09 -17.91
N LEU A 84 12.08 -0.03 -16.59
CA LEU A 84 11.04 0.23 -15.61
C LEU A 84 10.82 1.73 -15.39
N PRO A 85 9.59 2.16 -15.04
CA PRO A 85 9.34 3.55 -14.71
C PRO A 85 10.10 3.98 -13.44
N PRO A 86 10.27 5.29 -13.23
CA PRO A 86 10.89 5.81 -12.01
C PRO A 86 10.18 5.29 -10.74
N ILE A 87 10.96 4.82 -9.77
CA ILE A 87 10.45 4.35 -8.48
C ILE A 87 9.96 5.55 -7.68
N SER A 88 8.64 5.63 -7.45
CA SER A 88 8.03 6.74 -6.72
C SER A 88 8.03 6.50 -5.21
N ARG A 89 8.02 7.59 -4.43
CA ARG A 89 7.85 7.54 -2.96
C ARG A 89 6.41 7.26 -2.54
N TYR A 90 5.46 7.72 -3.36
CA TYR A 90 4.04 7.57 -3.12
C TYR A 90 3.43 6.78 -4.26
N HIS A 91 2.55 5.86 -3.89
CA HIS A 91 1.62 5.26 -4.82
C HIS A 91 0.39 6.16 -4.88
N ASP A 92 0.13 6.80 -6.00
CA ASP A 92 -1.02 7.66 -6.26
C ASP A 92 -2.21 6.88 -6.87
N TYR A 93 -2.17 5.55 -6.78
CA TYR A 93 -3.20 4.70 -7.36
C TYR A 93 -4.55 4.91 -6.68
N GLU A 94 -5.60 4.99 -7.48
CA GLU A 94 -6.97 4.90 -7.00
C GLU A 94 -7.25 3.46 -6.54
N ILE A 95 -7.61 3.30 -5.27
CA ILE A 95 -7.99 2.00 -4.71
C ILE A 95 -9.48 1.79 -4.98
N HIS A 96 -9.79 0.78 -5.80
CA HIS A 96 -11.15 0.37 -6.05
C HIS A 96 -11.69 -0.48 -4.90
N TYR A 97 -12.64 0.07 -4.16
CA TYR A 97 -13.34 -0.65 -3.10
C TYR A 97 -14.64 -1.25 -3.66
N PRO A 98 -14.93 -2.53 -3.37
CA PRO A 98 -16.16 -3.18 -3.85
C PRO A 98 -17.43 -2.59 -3.24
N PHE A 99 -17.34 -1.95 -2.07
CA PHE A 99 -18.47 -1.29 -1.42
C PHE A 99 -18.13 0.18 -1.21
N MET A 100 -18.80 1.05 -1.96
CA MET A 100 -18.64 2.50 -1.86
C MET A 100 -19.86 3.09 -1.19
N TYR A 101 -19.64 3.82 -0.11
CA TYR A 101 -20.69 4.53 0.61
C TYR A 101 -20.59 6.02 0.30
N GLU A 102 -21.73 6.68 0.11
CA GLU A 102 -21.81 8.11 -0.21
C GLU A 102 -22.77 8.82 0.75
N CYS A 103 -22.37 10.01 1.21
CA CYS A 103 -23.25 10.89 1.98
C CYS A 103 -24.25 11.60 1.06
N THR A 104 -25.54 11.52 1.40
CA THR A 104 -26.62 12.17 0.64
C THR A 104 -26.58 13.70 0.71
N GLY A 105 -25.94 14.28 1.74
CA GLY A 105 -25.85 15.72 1.93
C GLY A 105 -24.62 16.36 1.29
N CYS A 106 -23.41 15.87 1.59
CA CYS A 106 -22.15 16.47 1.14
C CYS A 106 -21.38 15.64 0.10
N GLN A 107 -21.92 14.52 -0.37
CA GLN A 107 -21.34 13.65 -1.39
C GLN A 107 -19.95 13.06 -1.04
N SER A 108 -19.52 13.17 0.22
CA SER A 108 -18.29 12.53 0.68
C SER A 108 -18.40 11.02 0.57
N ARG A 109 -17.37 10.37 0.02
CA ARG A 109 -17.34 8.93 -0.19
C ARG A 109 -16.41 8.20 0.76
N VAL A 110 -16.78 6.98 1.13
CA VAL A 110 -15.95 6.05 1.92
C VAL A 110 -16.01 4.67 1.30
N GLY A 111 -14.85 4.16 0.89
CA GLY A 111 -14.71 2.80 0.38
C GLY A 111 -14.48 1.76 1.48
N ARG A 112 -15.06 0.56 1.31
CA ARG A 112 -14.93 -0.58 2.21
C ARG A 112 -14.73 -1.88 1.42
N TRP A 113 -13.95 -2.80 1.97
CA TRP A 113 -13.72 -4.14 1.40
C TRP A 113 -14.88 -5.12 1.64
N LYS A 114 -15.82 -4.77 2.52
CA LYS A 114 -17.03 -5.53 2.84
C LYS A 114 -18.17 -4.53 3.04
N ALA A 115 -19.42 -4.93 2.83
CA ALA A 115 -20.61 -4.15 3.19
C ALA A 115 -20.77 -4.08 4.73
N SER A 116 -19.86 -3.39 5.40
CA SER A 116 -19.72 -3.43 6.87
C SER A 116 -20.17 -2.14 7.57
N LEU A 117 -20.58 -1.11 6.83
CA LEU A 117 -21.07 0.13 7.42
C LEU A 117 -22.58 0.04 7.61
N ASP A 118 -23.03 0.04 8.87
CA ASP A 118 -24.45 0.12 9.23
C ASP A 118 -24.94 1.56 9.05
N THR A 119 -25.62 1.82 7.94
CA THR A 119 -26.10 3.15 7.56
C THR A 119 -27.23 3.67 8.45
N GLN A 120 -27.85 2.84 9.29
CA GLN A 120 -28.84 3.28 10.27
C GLN A 120 -28.19 3.81 11.55
N ARG A 121 -26.95 3.39 11.84
CA ARG A 121 -26.21 3.80 13.05
C ARG A 121 -25.16 4.86 12.79
N PHE A 122 -24.58 4.88 11.59
CA PHE A 122 -23.47 5.76 11.25
C PHE A 122 -23.91 6.87 10.29
N VAL A 123 -23.49 8.10 10.61
CA VAL A 123 -23.71 9.30 9.79
C VAL A 123 -22.39 9.83 9.22
N CYS A 124 -22.49 10.71 8.24
CA CYS A 124 -21.34 11.35 7.62
C CYS A 124 -20.48 12.07 8.66
N SER A 125 -19.17 11.77 8.67
CA SER A 125 -18.24 12.40 9.62
C SER A 125 -18.13 13.91 9.42
N ARG A 126 -18.29 14.39 8.17
CA ARG A 126 -18.17 15.80 7.78
C ARG A 126 -19.42 16.63 8.08
N CYS A 127 -20.60 16.22 7.61
CA CYS A 127 -21.83 17.02 7.70
C CYS A 127 -22.93 16.41 8.59
N LYS A 128 -22.71 15.22 9.16
CA LYS A 128 -23.70 14.47 9.96
C LYS A 128 -24.96 14.02 9.21
N GLY A 129 -25.02 14.16 7.89
CA GLY A 129 -26.10 13.62 7.07
C GLY A 129 -26.03 12.10 6.87
N ASP A 130 -27.11 11.54 6.33
CA ASP A 130 -27.22 10.10 6.06
C ASP A 130 -26.19 9.61 5.04
N ILE A 131 -25.85 8.33 5.13
CA ILE A 131 -24.94 7.64 4.22
C ILE A 131 -25.71 6.49 3.57
N ILE A 132 -25.55 6.32 2.26
CA ILE A 132 -26.11 5.20 1.50
C ILE A 132 -25.00 4.36 0.88
N LEU A 133 -25.22 3.06 0.72
CA LEU A 133 -24.38 2.21 -0.10
C LEU A 133 -24.71 2.51 -1.57
N LEU A 134 -23.69 2.77 -2.38
CA LEU A 134 -23.83 2.88 -3.83
C LEU A 134 -23.88 1.47 -4.43
N ASP A 135 -24.82 1.25 -5.35
CA ASP A 135 -24.89 0.00 -6.09
C ASP A 135 -23.63 -0.17 -6.96
N SER A 136 -23.08 -1.39 -6.96
CA SER A 136 -21.96 -1.75 -7.85
C SER A 136 -22.47 -1.69 -9.29
N THR A 137 -22.01 -0.70 -10.06
CA THR A 137 -22.20 -0.65 -11.51
C THR A 137 -21.22 -1.59 -12.21
#